data_AF-A0A383D9Q9-F1
#
_entry.id   AF-A0A383D9Q9-F1
#
_cell.length_a   1.000
_cell.length_b   1.000
_cell.length_c   1.000
_cell.angle_alpha   90.00
_cell.angle_beta   90.00
_cell.angle_gamma   90.00
#
_symmetry.space_group_name_H-M   'P 1'
#
loop_
_entity.id
_entity.type
_entity.pdbx_description
1 polymer ?
#
loop_
_entity_poly.entity_id
_entity_poly.type
_entity_poly.pdbx_seq_one_letter_code
_entity_poly.pdbx_strand_id
1 'polypeptide(L)'
;MQHQKKNNFKIAEKLYEEILKIDSKYAGAHNNLGVIFRALGKLQKAISCYEKVIQIHPNHAGAHYNLGMVFNELGKPKKAISCYEKAIKIDPNYSDAYWNLHSLASDID
;
A
#
# COMPACT_ATOMS: atom_id res chain seq x y z
N MET A 1 3.32 6.67 -23.90
CA MET A 1 3.21 5.66 -22.83
C MET A 1 2.70 6.21 -21.50
N GLN A 2 3.27 7.28 -20.91
CA GLN A 2 2.82 7.80 -19.60
C GLN A 2 1.34 8.28 -19.57
N HIS A 3 0.87 8.97 -20.61
CA HIS A 3 -0.53 9.41 -20.70
C HIS A 3 -1.52 8.24 -20.75
N GLN A 4 -1.20 7.18 -21.48
CA GLN A 4 -2.03 5.99 -21.58
C GLN A 4 -2.11 5.23 -20.24
N LYS A 5 -0.98 5.12 -19.54
CA LYS A 5 -0.91 4.51 -18.19
C LYS A 5 -1.78 5.28 -17.18
N LYS A 6 -1.71 6.62 -17.19
CA LYS A 6 -2.58 7.48 -16.37
C LYS A 6 -4.06 7.33 -16.73
N ASN A 7 -4.39 7.15 -18.02
CA ASN A 7 -5.78 6.95 -18.44
C ASN A 7 -6.32 5.59 -17.97
N ASN A 8 -5.52 4.53 -18.07
CA ASN A 8 -5.88 3.20 -17.57
C ASN A 8 -6.09 3.21 -16.06
N PHE A 9 -5.29 3.96 -15.30
CA PHE A 9 -5.47 4.12 -13.86
C PHE A 9 -6.78 4.81 -13.49
N LYS A 10 -7.23 5.81 -14.26
CA LYS A 10 -8.54 6.45 -14.02
C LYS A 10 -9.71 5.50 -14.27
N ILE A 11 -9.61 4.63 -15.28
CA ILE A 11 -10.63 3.61 -15.56
C ILE A 11 -10.66 2.58 -14.42
N ALA A 12 -9.49 2.10 -14.00
CA ALA A 12 -9.37 1.15 -12.91
C ALA A 12 -9.85 1.74 -11.56
N GLU A 13 -9.55 3.01 -11.27
CA GLU A 13 -10.07 3.75 -10.10
C GLU A 13 -11.60 3.66 -10.05
N LYS A 14 -12.28 4.04 -11.15
CA LYS A 14 -13.74 3.98 -11.24
C LYS A 14 -14.30 2.57 -11.06
N LEU A 15 -13.68 1.57 -11.69
CA LEU A 15 -14.16 0.18 -11.62
C LEU A 15 -14.13 -0.33 -10.17
N TYR A 16 -13.04 -0.07 -9.45
CA TYR A 16 -12.95 -0.50 -8.05
C TYR A 16 -13.86 0.31 -7.13
N GLU A 17 -14.11 1.59 -7.41
CA GLU A 17 -15.12 2.37 -6.69
C GLU A 17 -16.53 1.80 -6.85
N GLU A 18 -16.91 1.35 -8.06
CA GLU A 18 -18.20 0.66 -8.29
C GLU A 18 -18.26 -0.69 -7.54
N ILE A 19 -17.18 -1.46 -7.53
CA ILE A 19 -17.11 -2.72 -6.76
C ILE A 19 -17.33 -2.43 -5.27
N LEU A 20 -16.73 -1.37 -4.74
CA LEU A 20 -16.85 -1.00 -3.33
C LEU A 20 -18.24 -0.43 -2.95
N LYS A 21 -19.03 0.04 -3.92
CA LYS A 21 -20.45 0.37 -3.68
C LYS A 21 -21.29 -0.89 -3.44
N ILE A 22 -20.93 -2.00 -4.10
CA ILE A 22 -21.62 -3.28 -3.97
C ILE A 22 -21.13 -4.01 -2.71
N ASP A 23 -19.81 -4.12 -2.54
CA ASP A 23 -19.17 -4.72 -1.36
C ASP A 23 -18.07 -3.80 -0.82
N SER A 24 -18.46 -2.98 0.16
CA SER A 24 -17.56 -2.04 0.85
C SER A 24 -16.43 -2.72 1.64
N LYS A 25 -16.52 -4.04 1.88
CA LYS A 25 -15.53 -4.82 2.63
C LYS A 25 -14.68 -5.70 1.72
N TYR A 26 -14.76 -5.55 0.40
CA TYR A 26 -13.90 -6.30 -0.50
C TYR A 26 -12.46 -5.79 -0.43
N ALA A 27 -11.63 -6.49 0.36
CA ALA A 27 -10.25 -6.11 0.63
C ALA A 27 -9.38 -6.07 -0.65
N GLY A 28 -9.65 -6.93 -1.63
CA GLY A 28 -8.93 -6.94 -2.91
C GLY A 28 -9.08 -5.62 -3.68
N ALA A 29 -10.29 -5.05 -3.71
CA ALA A 29 -10.53 -3.75 -4.36
C ALA A 29 -9.82 -2.61 -3.61
N HIS A 30 -9.87 -2.59 -2.27
CA HIS A 30 -9.12 -1.61 -1.48
C HIS A 30 -7.61 -1.70 -1.74
N ASN A 31 -7.02 -2.90 -1.78
CA ASN A 31 -5.60 -3.07 -2.08
C ASN A 31 -5.24 -2.51 -3.47
N ASN A 32 -6.02 -2.86 -4.48
CA ASN A 32 -5.75 -2.42 -5.86
C ASN A 32 -5.95 -0.91 -6.04
N LEU A 33 -6.94 -0.32 -5.38
CA LEU A 33 -7.09 1.14 -5.32
C LEU A 33 -5.91 1.81 -4.62
N GLY A 34 -5.39 1.22 -3.54
CA GLY A 34 -4.20 1.71 -2.86
C GLY A 34 -3.00 1.78 -3.80
N VAL A 35 -2.78 0.74 -4.61
CA VAL A 35 -1.69 0.69 -5.59
C VAL A 35 -1.87 1.76 -6.66
N ILE A 36 -3.09 1.92 -7.19
CA ILE A 36 -3.42 2.95 -8.18
C ILE A 36 -3.20 4.34 -7.60
N PHE A 37 -3.68 4.62 -6.40
CA PHE A 37 -3.53 5.92 -5.76
C PHE A 37 -2.07 6.27 -5.49
N ARG A 38 -1.27 5.30 -5.05
CA ARG A 38 0.18 5.49 -4.90
C ARG A 38 0.83 5.80 -6.24
N ALA A 39 0.54 5.05 -7.29
CA ALA A 39 1.06 5.28 -8.64
C ALA A 39 0.65 6.65 -9.24
N LEU A 40 -0.48 7.20 -8.79
CA LEU A 40 -0.95 8.55 -9.15
C LEU A 40 -0.42 9.66 -8.23
N GLY A 41 0.38 9.34 -7.21
CA GLY A 41 0.87 10.30 -6.21
C GLY A 41 -0.18 10.76 -5.19
N LYS A 42 -1.39 10.16 -5.18
CA LYS A 42 -2.45 10.43 -4.21
C LYS A 42 -2.20 9.66 -2.91
N LEU A 43 -1.05 9.89 -2.27
CA LEU A 43 -0.52 9.07 -1.17
C LEU A 43 -1.47 8.96 0.04
N GLN A 44 -2.18 10.04 0.40
CA GLN A 44 -3.13 9.98 1.52
C GLN A 44 -4.32 9.04 1.24
N LYS A 45 -4.80 8.98 -0.01
CA LYS A 45 -5.85 8.02 -0.39
C LYS A 45 -5.32 6.59 -0.38
N ALA A 46 -4.07 6.38 -0.79
CA ALA A 46 -3.44 5.07 -0.72
C ALA A 46 -3.35 4.56 0.72
N ILE A 47 -2.99 5.41 1.68
CA ILE A 47 -3.01 5.07 3.11
C ILE A 47 -4.39 4.56 3.53
N SER A 48 -5.45 5.33 3.27
CA SER A 48 -6.81 4.95 3.67
C SER A 48 -7.25 3.60 3.08
N CYS A 49 -6.87 3.33 1.83
CA CYS A 49 -7.11 2.04 1.20
C CYS A 49 -6.39 0.89 1.92
N TYR A 50 -5.09 1.01 2.17
CA TYR A 50 -4.33 -0.06 2.85
C TYR A 50 -4.74 -0.24 4.31
N GLU A 51 -5.05 0.84 5.04
CA GLU A 51 -5.62 0.76 6.38
C GLU A 51 -6.95 0.01 6.39
N LYS A 52 -7.78 0.19 5.35
CA LYS A 52 -9.03 -0.56 5.22
C LYS A 52 -8.78 -2.05 4.97
N VAL A 53 -7.80 -2.40 4.13
CA VAL A 53 -7.38 -3.80 3.95
C VAL A 53 -6.93 -4.41 5.28
N ILE A 54 -6.10 -3.69 6.04
CA ILE A 54 -5.60 -4.14 7.35
C ILE A 54 -6.74 -4.26 8.36
N GLN A 55 -7.74 -3.38 8.33
CA GLN A 55 -8.92 -3.48 9.19
C GLN A 55 -9.73 -4.76 8.91
N ILE A 56 -9.85 -5.15 7.63
CA ILE A 56 -10.60 -6.34 7.21
C ILE A 56 -9.77 -7.61 7.41
N HIS A 57 -8.47 -7.55 7.09
CA HIS A 57 -7.50 -8.63 7.20
C HIS A 57 -6.22 -8.13 7.89
N PRO A 58 -6.17 -8.19 9.24
CA PRO A 58 -5.02 -7.69 10.00
C PRO A 58 -3.69 -8.35 9.66
N ASN A 59 -3.74 -9.61 9.20
CA ASN A 59 -2.57 -10.41 8.83
C ASN A 59 -2.29 -10.37 7.31
N HIS A 60 -2.67 -9.31 6.61
CA HIS A 60 -2.35 -9.16 5.19
C HIS A 60 -0.96 -8.53 5.02
N ALA A 61 0.09 -9.35 4.93
CA ALA A 61 1.49 -8.89 4.85
C ALA A 61 1.71 -7.82 3.76
N GLY A 62 1.18 -8.05 2.55
CA GLY A 62 1.32 -7.11 1.43
C GLY A 62 0.69 -5.72 1.68
N ALA A 63 -0.35 -5.64 2.52
CA ALA A 63 -1.00 -4.37 2.83
C ALA A 63 -0.17 -3.54 3.81
N HIS A 64 0.43 -4.20 4.82
CA HIS A 64 1.42 -3.57 5.70
C HIS A 64 2.64 -3.13 4.90
N TYR A 65 3.18 -3.99 4.03
CA TYR A 65 4.31 -3.62 3.16
C TYR A 65 4.00 -2.39 2.31
N ASN A 66 2.88 -2.40 1.57
CA ASN A 66 2.50 -1.28 0.72
C ASN A 66 2.24 0.01 1.50
N LEU A 67 1.64 -0.08 2.70
CA LEU A 67 1.49 1.06 3.59
C LEU A 67 2.85 1.62 4.04
N GLY A 68 3.81 0.73 4.31
CA GLY A 68 5.20 1.11 4.61
C GLY A 68 5.85 1.88 3.46
N MET A 69 5.67 1.43 2.22
CA MET A 69 6.16 2.14 1.03
C MET A 69 5.58 3.55 0.93
N VAL A 70 4.27 3.70 1.17
CA VAL A 70 3.62 5.01 1.13
C VAL A 70 4.13 5.94 2.24
N PHE A 71 4.37 5.41 3.45
CA PHE A 71 4.96 6.22 4.52
C PHE A 71 6.41 6.63 4.21
N ASN A 72 7.17 5.77 3.55
CA ASN A 72 8.53 6.12 3.10
C ASN A 72 8.48 7.28 2.09
N GLU A 73 7.62 7.18 1.06
CA GLU A 73 7.43 8.24 0.07
C GLU A 73 6.93 9.57 0.67
N LEU A 74 6.26 9.53 1.82
CA LEU A 74 5.85 10.71 2.59
C LEU A 74 6.92 11.25 3.54
N GLY A 75 8.14 10.69 3.54
CA GLY A 75 9.21 11.10 4.45
C GLY A 75 8.93 10.75 5.91
N LYS A 76 8.19 9.66 6.17
CA LYS A 76 7.84 9.18 7.52
C LYS A 76 8.54 7.85 7.83
N PRO A 77 9.88 7.81 7.91
CA PRO A 77 10.65 6.57 7.97
C PRO A 77 10.31 5.70 9.17
N LYS A 78 10.08 6.29 10.36
CA LYS A 78 9.66 5.55 11.56
C LYS A 78 8.35 4.77 11.37
N LYS A 79 7.39 5.35 10.63
CA LYS A 79 6.12 4.66 10.32
C LYS A 79 6.32 3.58 9.26
N ALA A 80 7.18 3.85 8.27
CA ALA A 80 7.53 2.87 7.25
C ALA A 80 8.17 1.61 7.85
N ILE A 81 9.17 1.79 8.72
CA ILE A 81 9.86 0.72 9.46
C ILE A 81 8.86 -0.17 10.20
N SER A 82 7.98 0.42 11.02
CA SER A 82 6.98 -0.35 11.78
C SER A 82 6.04 -1.15 10.87
N CYS A 83 5.72 -0.64 9.68
CA CYS A 83 4.91 -1.37 8.71
C CYS A 83 5.67 -2.53 8.07
N TYR A 84 6.95 -2.36 7.73
CA TYR A 84 7.78 -3.43 7.18
C TYR A 84 8.04 -4.53 8.22
N GLU A 85 8.32 -4.18 9.47
CA GLU A 85 8.46 -5.15 10.56
C GLU A 85 7.18 -5.99 10.74
N LYS A 86 6.00 -5.37 10.64
CA LYS A 86 4.73 -6.10 10.67
C LYS A 86 4.58 -7.03 9.48
N ALA A 87 4.91 -6.58 8.26
CA ALA A 87 4.87 -7.42 7.07
C ALA A 87 5.76 -8.66 7.22
N ILE A 88 7.00 -8.47 7.70
CA ILE A 88 7.96 -9.54 7.99
C ILE A 88 7.45 -10.48 9.08
N LYS A 89 6.85 -9.95 10.15
CA LYS A 89 6.30 -10.77 11.23
C LYS A 89 5.16 -11.67 10.75
N ILE A 90 4.36 -11.19 9.80
CA ILE A 90 3.25 -11.93 9.20
C ILE A 90 3.77 -12.95 8.19
N ASP A 91 4.69 -12.52 7.31
CA ASP A 91 5.34 -13.35 6.31
C ASP A 91 6.86 -13.19 6.41
N PRO A 92 7.55 -14.11 7.11
CA PRO A 92 9.00 -14.08 7.26
C PRO A 92 9.78 -14.25 5.95
N ASN A 93 9.13 -14.60 4.84
CA ASN A 93 9.77 -14.74 3.52
C ASN A 93 9.56 -13.50 2.64
N TYR A 94 9.03 -12.40 3.18
CA TYR A 94 8.77 -11.17 2.42
C TYR A 94 10.06 -10.39 2.15
N SER A 95 10.86 -10.87 1.19
CA SER A 95 12.20 -10.33 0.87
C SER A 95 12.23 -8.83 0.61
N ASP A 96 11.24 -8.28 -0.08
CA ASP A 96 11.16 -6.84 -0.37
C ASP A 96 11.02 -5.99 0.90
N ALA A 97 10.34 -6.52 1.92
CA ALA A 97 10.17 -5.83 3.20
C ALA A 97 11.48 -5.77 3.97
N TYR A 98 12.27 -6.84 3.96
CA TYR A 98 13.62 -6.85 4.53
C TYR A 98 14.54 -5.85 3.84
N TRP A 99 14.53 -5.83 2.50
CA TRP A 99 15.38 -4.93 1.72
C TRP A 99 15.06 -3.46 2.03
N ASN A 100 13.77 -3.09 1.99
CA ASN A 100 13.34 -1.73 2.31
C ASN A 100 13.61 -1.36 3.77
N LEU A 101 13.40 -2.28 4.72
CA LEU A 101 13.68 -2.05 6.13
C LEU A 101 15.18 -1.77 6.35
N HIS A 102 16.06 -2.60 5.78
CA HIS A 102 17.50 -2.42 5.89
C HIS A 102 17.96 -1.09 5.29
N SER A 103 17.50 -0.78 4.08
CA SER A 103 17.82 0.49 3.41
C SER A 103 17.36 1.71 4.22
N LEU A 104 16.23 1.64 4.91
CA LEU A 104 15.74 2.74 5.74
C LEU A 104 16.46 2.84 7.07
N ALA A 105 16.82 1.71 7.68
CA ALA A 105 17.54 1.70 8.94
C ALA A 105 18.97 2.25 8.78
N SER A 106 19.63 1.94 7.66
CA SER A 106 20.99 2.45 7.37
C SER A 106 21.05 3.96 7.17
N ASP A 107 19.94 4.60 6.79
CA ASP A 107 19.88 6.04 6.52
C ASP A 107 19.56 6.89 7.78
N ILE A 108 19.23 6.23 8.91
CA ILE A 108 18.82 6.89 10.17
C ILE A 108 19.95 6.94 11.20
N ASP A 109 21.01 6.15 11.01
CA ASP A 109 22.26 6.17 11.80
C ASP A 109 23.21 7.29 11.35
#